data_AF-A0A947KLF4-F1
#
_entry.id   AF-A0A947KLF4-F1
#
_cell.length_a   1.000
_cell.length_b   1.000
_cell.length_c   1.000
_cell.angle_alpha   90.00
_cell.angle_beta   90.00
_cell.angle_gamma   90.00
#
_symmetry.space_group_name_H-M   'P 1'
#
loop_
_entity.id
_entity.type
_entity.pdbx_description
1 polymer ?
#
loop_
_entity_poly.entity_id
_entity_poly.type
_entity_poly.pdbx_seq_one_letter_code
_entity_poly.pdbx_strand_id
1 'polypeptide(L)' 'MNRMRKGKHGQAMTEYIIIVAIIALAALAVFGLFGDRIRAMIGGAVTDLGGDQSEVDTATETKSADYLKTLGTETTP' A
#
# COMPACT_ATOMS: atom_id res chain seq x y z
N MET A 1 -40.51 9.08 -31.68
CA MET A 1 -39.86 7.79 -31.34
C MET A 1 -38.76 8.04 -30.31
N ASN A 2 -39.10 7.98 -29.03
CA ASN A 2 -38.18 8.29 -27.94
C ASN A 2 -37.35 7.04 -27.63
N ARG A 3 -36.07 7.01 -28.05
CA ARG A 3 -35.17 5.88 -27.77
C ARG A 3 -34.93 5.82 -26.26
N MET A 4 -35.56 4.87 -25.61
CA MET A 4 -35.28 4.50 -24.21
C MET A 4 -33.79 4.20 -24.09
N ARG A 5 -33.05 5.11 -23.44
CA ARG A 5 -31.67 4.86 -23.01
C ARG A 5 -31.73 3.68 -22.04
N LYS A 6 -31.27 2.50 -22.47
CA LYS A 6 -31.08 1.33 -21.61
C LYS A 6 -30.27 1.79 -20.39
N GLY A 7 -30.88 1.70 -19.21
CA GLY A 7 -30.27 2.13 -17.96
C GLY A 7 -28.96 1.40 -17.72
N LYS A 8 -27.92 2.16 -17.36
CA LYS A 8 -26.61 1.67 -16.93
C LYS A 8 -26.68 1.03 -15.53
N HIS A 9 -27.57 0.07 -15.30
CA HIS A 9 -27.86 -0.42 -13.93
C HIS A 9 -26.87 -1.49 -13.44
N GLY A 10 -25.60 -1.37 -13.81
CA GLY A 10 -24.53 -2.31 -13.44
C GLY A 10 -23.16 -1.94 -14.02
N GLN A 11 -23.12 -1.04 -14.99
CA GLN A 11 -21.90 -0.62 -15.68
C GLN A 11 -20.91 0.14 -14.78
N ALA A 12 -21.39 0.81 -13.72
CA ALA A 12 -20.53 1.55 -12.80
C ALA A 12 -19.86 0.69 -11.72
N MET A 13 -20.40 -0.50 -11.40
CA MET A 13 -19.83 -1.37 -10.35
C MET A 13 -18.50 -1.96 -10.79
N THR A 14 -18.43 -2.50 -12.01
CA THR A 14 -17.20 -3.09 -12.55
C THR A 14 -16.13 -2.02 -12.82
N GLU A 15 -16.53 -0.85 -13.32
CA GLU A 15 -15.61 0.27 -13.56
C GLU A 15 -14.95 0.75 -12.27
N TYR A 16 -15.75 0.90 -11.20
CA TYR A 16 -15.23 1.24 -9.88
C TYR A 16 -14.28 0.17 -9.35
N ILE A 17 -14.63 -1.12 -9.46
CA ILE A 17 -13.78 -2.24 -9.02
C ILE A 17 -12.44 -2.24 -9.76
N ILE A 18 -12.44 -2.00 -11.08
CA ILE A 18 -11.21 -1.95 -11.87
C ILE A 18 -10.32 -0.79 -11.43
N ILE A 19 -10.88 0.41 -11.23
CA ILE A 19 -10.13 1.58 -10.77
C ILE A 19 -9.52 1.32 -9.38
N VAL A 20 -10.31 0.76 -8.46
CA VAL A 20 -9.82 0.40 -7.11
C VAL A 20 -8.69 -0.63 -7.19
N ALA A 21 -8.81 -1.64 -8.04
CA ALA A 21 -7.76 -2.64 -8.23
C ALA A 21 -6.46 -2.02 -8.74
N ILE A 22 -6.53 -1.07 -9.69
CA ILE A 22 -5.35 -0.36 -10.20
C ILE A 22 -4.70 0.48 -9.10
N ILE A 23 -5.48 1.21 -8.31
CA ILE A 23 -4.97 2.01 -7.19
C ILE A 23 -4.29 1.11 -6.15
N ALA A 24 -4.88 -0.05 -5.83
CA ALA A 24 -4.31 -1.00 -4.88
C ALA A 24 -2.96 -1.54 -5.38
N LEU A 25 -2.85 -1.94 -6.64
CA LEU A 25 -1.59 -2.41 -7.24
C LEU A 25 -0.52 -1.32 -7.24
N ALA A 26 -0.89 -0.08 -7.57
CA ALA A 26 0.02 1.06 -7.51
C ALA A 26 0.51 1.32 -6.09
N ALA A 27 -0.38 1.23 -5.08
CA ALA A 27 -0.01 1.40 -3.68
C ALA A 27 0.97 0.31 -3.21
N LEU A 28 0.76 -0.95 -3.59
CA LEU A 28 1.70 -2.05 -3.29
C LEU A 28 3.08 -1.78 -3.90
N ALA A 29 3.12 -1.33 -5.16
CA ALA A 29 4.38 -1.00 -5.82
C ALA A 29 5.11 0.17 -5.12
N VAL A 30 4.39 1.24 -4.77
CA VAL A 30 4.97 2.38 -4.06
C VAL A 30 5.49 1.98 -2.68
N PHE A 31 4.72 1.22 -1.90
CA PHE A 31 5.16 0.75 -0.59
C PHE A 31 6.38 -0.18 -0.68
N GLY A 32 6.41 -1.08 -1.67
CA GLY A 32 7.53 -1.99 -1.86
C GLY A 32 8.83 -1.29 -2.27
N LEU A 33 8.74 -0.27 -3.11
CA LEU A 33 9.91 0.43 -3.66
C LEU A 33 10.39 1.59 -2.78
N PHE A 34 9.47 2.30 -2.12
CA PHE A 34 9.78 3.54 -1.39
C PHE A 34 9.59 3.45 0.13
N GLY A 35 8.95 2.39 0.64
CA GLY A 35 8.68 2.24 2.08
C GLY A 35 9.94 2.31 2.93
N ASP A 36 11.02 1.65 2.52
CA ASP A 36 12.28 1.65 3.25
C ASP A 36 12.91 3.04 3.34
N ARG A 37 12.83 3.82 2.26
CA ARG A 37 13.38 5.18 2.24
C ARG A 37 12.57 6.12 3.12
N ILE A 38 11.25 6.01 3.11
CA ILE A 38 10.38 6.79 4.00
C ILE A 38 10.69 6.44 5.46
N ARG A 39 10.81 5.16 5.80
CA ARG A 39 11.14 4.72 7.15
C ARG A 39 12.52 5.21 7.59
N ALA A 40 13.53 5.18 6.72
CA ALA A 40 14.86 5.70 7.03
C ALA A 40 14.84 7.21 7.32
N MET A 41 14.07 7.99 6.56
CA MET A 41 13.93 9.44 6.80
C MET A 41 13.23 9.73 8.13
N ILE A 42 12.17 8.97 8.44
CA ILE A 42 11.47 9.09 9.72
C ILE A 42 12.40 8.68 10.86
N GLY A 43 13.16 7.59 10.70
CA GLY A 43 14.15 7.12 11.65
C GLY A 43 15.19 8.19 11.97
N GLY A 44 15.76 8.83 10.95
CA GLY A 44 16.69 9.95 11.14
C GLY A 44 16.05 11.11 11.91
N ALA A 45 14.80 11.48 11.60
CA ALA A 45 14.09 12.52 12.33
C ALA A 45 13.78 12.16 13.79
N VAL A 46 13.55 10.87 14.08
CA VAL A 46 13.35 10.36 15.45
C VAL A 46 14.66 10.42 16.23
N THR A 47 15.78 10.00 15.63
CA THR A 47 17.12 10.12 16.24
C THR A 47 17.47 11.57 16.52
N ASP A 48 17.20 12.49 15.58
CA ASP A 48 17.44 13.93 15.76
C ASP A 48 16.61 14.54 16.91
N LEU A 49 15.45 13.96 17.21
CA LEU A 49 14.59 14.38 18.32
C LEU A 49 15.02 13.77 19.68
N GLY A 50 16.12 13.02 19.71
CA GLY A 50 16.66 12.36 20.91
C GLY A 50 16.11 10.95 21.13
N GLY A 51 15.52 10.34 20.11
CA GLY A 51 15.12 8.92 20.14
C GLY A 51 16.32 7.97 20.10
N ASP A 52 16.10 6.73 20.54
CA ASP A 52 17.14 5.71 20.55
C ASP A 52 17.40 5.14 19.14
N GLN A 53 18.66 5.16 18.71
CA GLN A 53 19.04 4.68 17.39
C GLN A 53 18.87 3.16 17.25
N SER A 54 19.05 2.39 18.32
CA SER A 54 18.90 0.93 18.27
C SER A 54 17.44 0.53 18.03
N GLU A 55 16.49 1.28 18.59
CA GLU A 55 15.05 1.12 18.32
C GLU A 55 14.71 1.46 16.87
N VAL A 56 15.30 2.53 16.32
CA VAL A 56 15.14 2.93 14.91
C VAL A 56 15.70 1.87 13.96
N ASP A 57 16.88 1.34 14.25
CA ASP A 57 17.52 0.30 13.43
C ASP A 57 16.69 -0.98 13.44
N THR A 58 16.19 -1.39 14.61
CA THR A 58 15.27 -2.55 14.73
C THR A 58 14.00 -2.34 13.91
N ALA A 59 13.43 -1.13 13.95
CA ALA A 59 12.21 -0.80 13.18
C ALA A 59 12.44 -0.74 11.65
N THR A 60 13.69 -0.57 11.21
CA THR A 60 14.08 -0.47 9.79
C THR A 60 14.78 -1.71 9.25
N GLU A 61 15.03 -2.71 10.10
CA GLU A 61 15.69 -3.97 9.76
C GLU A 61 14.90 -4.74 8.69
N THR A 62 13.59 -4.89 8.91
CA THR A 62 12.71 -5.61 7.98
C THR A 62 12.42 -4.74 6.76
N LYS A 63 12.77 -5.27 5.58
CA LYS A 63 12.53 -4.59 4.30
C LYS A 63 11.05 -4.56 3.96
N SER A 64 10.60 -3.44 3.42
CA SER A 64 9.23 -3.22 2.94
C SER A 64 8.80 -4.30 1.93
N ALA A 65 9.74 -4.78 1.11
CA ALA A 65 9.52 -5.89 0.19
C ALA A 65 9.22 -7.23 0.88
N ASP A 66 9.71 -7.46 2.10
CA ASP A 66 9.45 -8.70 2.83
C ASP A 66 8.03 -8.73 3.41
N TYR A 67 7.52 -7.59 3.89
CA TYR A 67 6.10 -7.46 4.26
C TYR A 67 5.18 -7.78 3.07
N LEU A 68 5.54 -7.33 1.86
CA LEU A 68 4.74 -7.63 0.66
C LEU A 68 4.69 -9.13 0.32
N LYS A 69 5.74 -9.88 0.65
CA LYS A 69 5.76 -11.34 0.45
C LYS A 69 4.85 -12.05 1.44
N THR A 70 4.71 -11.53 2.65
CA THR A 70 3.92 -12.17 3.72
C THR A 70 2.43 -11.83 3.67
N LEU A 71 2.03 -10.77 2.96
CA LEU A 71 0.61 -10.34 2.84
C LEU A 71 -0.35 -11.43 2.31
N GLY A 72 0.16 -12.41 1.55
CA GLY A 72 -0.64 -13.52 0.99
C GLY A 72 -0.39 -14.87 1.67
N THR A 73 0.52 -14.93 2.63
CA THR A 73 0.92 -16.18 3.31
C THR A 73 0.35 -16.30 4.71
N GLU A 74 -0.56 -15.39 5.09
CA GLU A 74 -1.47 -15.56 6.23
C GLU A 74 -2.46 -16.68 5.89
N THR A 75 -1.97 -17.92 5.77
CA THR A 75 -2.83 -19.08 5.89
C THR A 75 -3.33 -19.06 7.33
N THR A 76 -4.63 -18.87 7.48
CA THR A 76 -5.41 -19.21 8.67
C THR A 76 -4.81 -20.42 9.41
N PRO A 77 -4.79 -20.40 10.75
CA PRO A 77 -4.19 -21.46 11.56
C PRO A 77 -4.65 -22.87 11.17
#